data_AF-E4RPJ8-F1
#
_entry.id   AF-E4RPJ8-F1
#
_cell.length_a   1.000
_cell.length_b   1.000
_cell.length_c   1.000
_cell.angle_alpha   90.00
_cell.angle_beta   90.00
_cell.angle_gamma   90.00
#
_symmetry.space_group_name_H-M   'P 1'
#
loop_
_entity.id
_entity.type
_entity.pdbx_description
1 polymer ?
#
loop_
_entity_poly.entity_id
_entity_poly.type
_entity_poly.pdbx_seq_one_letter_code
_entity_poly.pdbx_strand_id
1 'polypeptide(L)'
;MIKMIDLHTHLLQGIDDGASTLEESLAILKTMEKRGVTKVALSSHFPIYKYDNYKSEINNKFKLLQEKIRAADLNIKLIKASEILISQNTAELYYNNKLISIGHSDYLLLETSLNRYPKYFFDVIHDLKAMGAKIIIAHPERYHYVQKDYTILYKWLEEYDLKLIFNSSSFLGHHGQKAQATAEKLLRLGLGHLMASDTHGLIKRSFTLDQGLKRAEEIKNGSSKIFKANAQSVLNNKELKNFRIQREEKSILNNIFSFLI
;
A
#
# COMPACT_ATOMS: atom_id res chain seq x y z
N MET A 1 11.61 -20.99 0.88
CA MET A 1 11.55 -19.66 1.53
C MET A 1 10.47 -18.83 0.84
N ILE A 2 9.58 -18.14 1.57
CA ILE A 2 8.57 -17.27 0.93
C ILE A 2 9.29 -16.04 0.35
N LYS A 3 9.12 -15.81 -0.96
CA LYS A 3 9.78 -14.72 -1.69
C LYS A 3 9.26 -13.35 -1.23
N MET A 4 10.11 -12.34 -1.24
CA MET A 4 9.71 -10.96 -0.97
C MET A 4 9.18 -10.31 -2.26
N ILE A 5 7.98 -9.71 -2.14
CA ILE A 5 7.25 -9.05 -3.21
C ILE A 5 6.88 -7.68 -2.67
N ASP A 6 7.20 -6.62 -3.40
CA ASP A 6 6.83 -5.26 -3.02
C ASP A 6 5.65 -4.80 -3.87
N LEU A 7 4.52 -4.50 -3.25
CA LEU A 7 3.26 -4.20 -3.96
C LEU A 7 2.96 -2.71 -4.11
N HIS A 8 3.84 -1.83 -3.63
CA HIS A 8 3.63 -0.39 -3.72
C HIS A 8 4.98 0.33 -3.81
N THR A 9 5.28 0.85 -5.00
CA THR A 9 6.53 1.56 -5.34
C THR A 9 6.30 2.56 -6.47
N HIS A 10 7.08 3.64 -6.49
CA HIS A 10 7.02 4.73 -7.46
C HIS A 10 8.30 4.73 -8.30
N LEU A 11 8.45 3.69 -9.12
CA LEU A 11 9.67 3.43 -9.89
C LEU A 11 9.47 3.57 -11.40
N LEU A 12 8.28 3.95 -11.87
CA LEU A 12 8.06 4.15 -13.29
C LEU A 12 8.47 5.57 -13.67
N GLN A 13 9.45 5.69 -14.57
CA GLN A 13 10.19 6.92 -14.77
C GLN A 13 9.32 8.09 -15.25
N GLY A 14 9.40 9.22 -14.54
CA GLY A 14 8.75 10.48 -14.93
C GLY A 14 7.23 10.38 -15.06
N ILE A 15 6.57 9.65 -14.17
CA ILE A 15 5.11 9.63 -14.02
C ILE A 15 4.66 10.52 -12.87
N ASP A 16 5.34 10.43 -11.73
CA ASP A 16 5.00 11.11 -10.48
C ASP A 16 6.26 11.55 -9.73
N ASP A 17 6.19 11.68 -8.40
CA ASP A 17 7.27 12.10 -7.51
C ASP A 17 8.30 11.01 -7.19
N GLY A 18 8.20 9.86 -7.87
CA GLY A 18 9.15 8.76 -7.83
C GLY A 18 10.39 8.94 -8.71
N ALA A 19 10.87 7.83 -9.26
CA ALA A 19 12.04 7.81 -10.13
C ALA A 19 11.84 8.73 -11.35
N SER A 20 12.83 9.58 -11.63
CA SER A 20 12.76 10.55 -12.74
C SER A 20 13.26 9.96 -14.07
N THR A 21 14.17 8.98 -14.02
CA THR A 21 14.81 8.38 -15.20
C THR A 21 14.79 6.85 -15.16
N LEU A 22 14.97 6.20 -16.32
CA LEU A 22 15.10 4.75 -16.41
C LEU A 22 16.30 4.23 -15.60
N GLU A 23 17.38 4.99 -15.58
CA GLU A 23 18.62 4.67 -14.87
C GLU A 23 18.40 4.69 -13.36
N GLU A 24 17.63 5.65 -12.85
CA GLU A 24 17.26 5.70 -11.44
C GLU A 24 16.36 4.52 -11.06
N SER A 25 15.31 4.25 -11.84
CA SER A 25 14.45 3.07 -11.65
C SER A 25 15.28 1.79 -11.60
N LEU A 26 16.20 1.60 -12.55
CA LEU A 26 17.06 0.42 -12.63
C LEU A 26 17.99 0.31 -11.41
N ALA A 27 18.58 1.41 -10.94
CA ALA A 27 19.46 1.41 -9.77
C ALA A 27 18.70 1.02 -8.48
N ILE A 28 17.46 1.48 -8.33
CA ILE A 28 16.59 1.09 -7.21
C ILE A 28 16.27 -0.40 -7.31
N LEU A 29 15.87 -0.89 -8.49
CA LEU A 29 15.56 -2.31 -8.72
C LEU A 29 16.75 -3.24 -8.41
N LYS A 30 17.97 -2.84 -8.80
CA LYS A 30 19.22 -3.54 -8.43
C LYS A 30 19.36 -3.66 -6.91
N THR A 31 19.08 -2.58 -6.18
CA THR A 31 19.14 -2.56 -4.71
C THR A 31 18.07 -3.46 -4.10
N MET A 32 16.85 -3.44 -4.64
CA MET A 32 15.75 -4.28 -4.19
C MET A 32 16.03 -5.77 -4.40
N GLU A 33 16.53 -6.15 -5.58
CA GLU A 33 16.91 -7.54 -5.89
C GLU A 33 18.03 -8.03 -4.97
N LYS A 34 19.09 -7.23 -4.78
CA LYS A 34 20.19 -7.56 -3.86
C LYS A 34 19.69 -7.79 -2.43
N ARG A 35 18.60 -7.13 -2.04
CA ARG A 35 17.94 -7.27 -0.73
C ARG A 35 16.83 -8.33 -0.72
N GLY A 36 16.68 -9.09 -1.80
CA GLY A 36 15.83 -10.29 -1.89
C GLY A 36 14.43 -10.07 -2.46
N VAL A 37 14.13 -8.91 -3.04
CA VAL A 37 12.86 -8.68 -3.76
C VAL A 37 12.89 -9.44 -5.08
N THR A 38 11.81 -10.16 -5.38
CA THR A 38 11.68 -10.95 -6.62
C THR A 38 10.62 -10.41 -7.58
N LYS A 39 9.67 -9.64 -7.06
CA LYS A 39 8.63 -8.98 -7.85
C LYS A 39 8.31 -7.62 -7.25
N VAL A 40 8.00 -6.66 -8.09
CA VAL A 40 7.67 -5.28 -7.70
C VAL A 40 6.49 -4.77 -8.50
N ALA A 41 5.51 -4.18 -7.81
CA ALA A 41 4.43 -3.43 -8.44
C ALA A 41 4.85 -1.98 -8.63
N LEU A 42 4.77 -1.52 -9.87
CA LEU A 42 4.95 -0.12 -10.24
C LEU A 42 3.60 0.56 -10.06
N SER A 43 3.40 1.21 -8.92
CA SER A 43 2.12 1.75 -8.47
C SER A 43 2.13 3.27 -8.46
N SER A 44 2.76 3.90 -9.46
CA SER A 44 2.77 5.35 -9.55
C SER A 44 1.37 5.95 -9.48
N HIS A 45 1.26 7.17 -8.97
CA HIS A 45 -0.02 7.85 -8.76
C HIS A 45 -0.84 7.91 -10.06
N PHE A 46 -2.12 7.55 -9.96
CA PHE A 46 -3.08 7.74 -11.05
C PHE A 46 -3.36 9.25 -11.23
N PRO A 47 -3.29 9.80 -12.46
CA PRO A 47 -3.45 11.23 -12.69
C PRO A 47 -4.90 11.68 -12.51
N ILE A 48 -5.09 12.82 -11.85
CA ILE A 48 -6.44 13.36 -11.57
C ILE A 48 -7.14 13.87 -12.84
N TYR A 49 -6.39 14.48 -13.79
CA TYR A 49 -6.98 15.22 -14.93
C TYR A 49 -6.55 14.73 -16.32
N LYS A 50 -5.54 13.86 -16.45
CA LYS A 50 -4.96 13.46 -17.73
C LYS A 50 -4.90 11.93 -17.88
N TYR A 51 -6.05 11.27 -17.78
CA TYR A 51 -6.11 9.81 -17.72
C TYR A 51 -6.42 9.10 -19.05
N ASP A 52 -6.82 9.81 -20.11
CA ASP A 52 -7.25 9.16 -21.37
C ASP A 52 -6.19 8.25 -21.99
N ASN A 53 -4.92 8.69 -21.97
CA ASN A 53 -3.79 7.93 -22.49
C ASN A 53 -3.00 7.18 -21.41
N TYR A 54 -3.44 7.21 -20.15
CA TYR A 54 -2.67 6.73 -19.01
C TYR A 54 -2.26 5.27 -19.15
N LYS A 55 -3.19 4.36 -19.48
CA LYS A 55 -2.85 2.95 -19.68
C LYS A 55 -1.82 2.73 -20.78
N SER A 56 -1.89 3.48 -21.88
CA SER A 56 -0.94 3.41 -22.98
C SER A 56 0.45 3.89 -22.55
N GLU A 57 0.50 5.02 -21.84
CA GLU A 57 1.74 5.58 -21.29
C GLU A 57 2.42 4.61 -20.31
N ILE A 58 1.66 4.08 -19.35
CA ILE A 58 2.15 3.09 -18.39
C ILE A 58 2.67 1.85 -19.11
N ASN A 59 1.95 1.36 -20.13
CA ASN A 59 2.38 0.21 -20.93
C ASN A 59 3.72 0.46 -21.64
N ASN A 60 3.91 1.64 -22.22
CA ASN A 60 5.14 1.98 -22.94
C ASN A 60 6.33 2.09 -21.97
N LYS A 61 6.18 2.85 -20.88
CA LYS A 61 7.25 2.97 -19.87
C LYS A 61 7.57 1.65 -19.20
N PHE A 62 6.55 0.81 -18.95
CA PHE A 62 6.73 -0.55 -18.40
C PHE A 62 7.59 -1.42 -19.31
N LYS A 63 7.33 -1.40 -20.63
CA LYS A 63 8.13 -2.15 -21.61
C LYS A 63 9.58 -1.67 -21.63
N LEU A 64 9.81 -0.36 -21.66
CA LEU A 64 11.15 0.22 -21.63
C LEU A 64 11.93 -0.19 -20.37
N LEU A 65 11.30 -0.12 -19.19
CA LEU A 65 11.95 -0.54 -17.95
C LEU A 65 12.22 -2.06 -17.94
N GLN A 66 11.30 -2.86 -18.48
CA GLN A 66 11.49 -4.30 -18.61
C GLN A 66 12.66 -4.65 -19.54
N GLU A 67 12.86 -3.90 -20.63
CA GLU A 67 14.03 -4.05 -21.51
C GLU A 67 15.34 -3.71 -20.78
N LYS A 68 15.36 -2.64 -19.99
CA LYS A 68 16.52 -2.27 -19.16
C LYS A 68 16.86 -3.32 -18.10
N ILE A 69 15.84 -3.93 -17.48
CA ILE A 69 16.02 -5.05 -16.53
C ILE A 69 16.67 -6.24 -17.22
N ARG A 70 16.21 -6.62 -18.42
CA ARG A 70 16.80 -7.71 -19.20
C ARG A 70 18.23 -7.41 -19.60
N ALA A 71 18.50 -6.21 -20.11
CA ALA A 71 19.85 -5.79 -20.51
C ALA A 71 20.84 -5.71 -19.34
N ALA A 72 20.36 -5.61 -18.11
CA ALA A 72 21.16 -5.58 -16.89
C ALA A 72 21.18 -6.92 -16.15
N ASP A 73 20.64 -8.00 -16.76
CA ASP A 73 20.56 -9.35 -16.20
C ASP A 73 19.92 -9.42 -14.81
N LEU A 74 18.91 -8.59 -14.57
CA LEU A 74 18.13 -8.64 -13.32
C LEU A 74 16.99 -9.66 -13.44
N ASN A 75 16.79 -10.43 -12.39
CA ASN A 75 15.76 -11.47 -12.24
C ASN A 75 14.51 -10.97 -11.47
N ILE A 76 14.40 -9.66 -11.24
CA ILE A 76 13.21 -9.02 -10.65
C ILE A 76 12.10 -8.87 -11.71
N LYS A 77 10.86 -9.27 -11.35
CA LYS A 77 9.70 -9.15 -12.25
C LYS A 77 8.87 -7.92 -11.93
N LEU A 78 8.52 -7.17 -12.96
CA LEU A 78 7.63 -6.02 -12.86
C LEU A 78 6.15 -6.45 -12.90
N ILE A 79 5.33 -5.79 -12.09
CA ILE A 79 3.88 -5.90 -12.03
C ILE A 79 3.32 -4.49 -12.28
N LYS A 80 2.30 -4.36 -13.13
CA LYS A 80 1.61 -3.07 -13.32
C LYS A 80 0.65 -2.85 -12.16
N ALA A 81 0.56 -1.62 -11.68
CA ALA A 81 -0.42 -1.18 -10.70
C ALA A 81 -0.59 0.34 -10.83
N SER A 82 -1.50 0.90 -10.06
CA SER A 82 -1.57 2.35 -9.79
C SER A 82 -1.96 2.55 -8.34
N GLU A 83 -1.39 3.55 -7.69
CA GLU A 83 -1.97 4.11 -6.47
C GLU A 83 -3.02 5.15 -6.87
N ILE A 84 -4.26 4.96 -6.41
CA ILE A 84 -5.39 5.79 -6.83
C ILE A 84 -5.87 6.62 -5.65
N LEU A 85 -5.67 7.94 -5.72
CA LEU A 85 -6.32 8.87 -4.81
C LEU A 85 -7.82 8.82 -5.04
N ILE A 86 -8.56 8.37 -4.01
CA ILE A 86 -10.00 8.21 -4.11
C ILE A 86 -10.70 9.56 -4.38
N SER A 87 -11.67 9.53 -5.27
CA SER A 87 -12.55 10.66 -5.59
C SER A 87 -13.96 10.14 -5.87
N GLN A 88 -14.93 11.03 -6.01
CA GLN A 88 -16.31 10.67 -6.36
C GLN A 88 -16.40 9.93 -7.72
N ASN A 89 -15.45 10.17 -8.63
CA ASN A 89 -15.46 9.56 -9.96
C ASN A 89 -14.69 8.23 -10.00
N THR A 90 -14.08 7.78 -8.90
CA THR A 90 -13.25 6.56 -8.90
C THR A 90 -14.05 5.33 -9.33
N ALA A 91 -15.31 5.21 -8.91
CA ALA A 91 -16.17 4.10 -9.34
C ALA A 91 -16.46 4.14 -10.85
N GLU A 92 -16.79 5.31 -11.41
CA GLU A 92 -16.99 5.49 -12.84
C GLU A 92 -15.71 5.17 -13.65
N LEU A 93 -14.55 5.61 -13.18
CA LEU A 93 -13.26 5.29 -13.81
C LEU A 93 -12.96 3.78 -13.78
N TYR A 94 -13.37 3.08 -12.73
CA TYR A 94 -13.26 1.63 -12.66
C TYR A 94 -14.19 0.95 -13.66
N TYR A 95 -15.47 1.35 -13.69
CA TYR A 95 -16.48 0.84 -14.63
C TYR A 95 -16.03 0.98 -16.09
N ASN A 96 -15.46 2.14 -16.44
CA ASN A 96 -14.96 2.44 -17.79
C ASN A 96 -13.56 1.85 -18.08
N ASN A 97 -13.07 0.93 -17.24
CA ASN A 97 -11.77 0.27 -17.38
C ASN A 97 -10.61 1.27 -17.56
N LYS A 98 -10.63 2.39 -16.82
CA LYS A 98 -9.57 3.41 -16.85
C LYS A 98 -8.48 3.16 -15.80
N LEU A 99 -8.82 2.51 -14.69
CA LEU A 99 -7.88 2.20 -13.59
C LEU A 99 -7.02 0.96 -13.87
N ILE A 100 -5.86 0.87 -13.23
CA ILE A 100 -4.95 -0.29 -13.29
C ILE A 100 -4.91 -0.95 -11.91
N SER A 101 -5.48 -2.14 -11.80
CA SER A 101 -5.36 -3.01 -10.62
C SER A 101 -3.95 -3.59 -10.47
N ILE A 102 -3.65 -4.18 -9.32
CA ILE A 102 -2.36 -4.83 -9.07
C ILE A 102 -2.26 -6.11 -9.93
N GLY A 103 -1.45 -6.05 -10.98
CA GLY A 103 -1.20 -7.15 -11.90
C GLY A 103 -2.46 -7.54 -12.69
N HIS A 104 -2.82 -8.82 -12.59
CA HIS A 104 -4.04 -9.38 -13.18
C HIS A 104 -5.10 -9.72 -12.13
N SER A 105 -5.00 -9.11 -10.95
CA SER A 105 -5.96 -9.32 -9.86
C SER A 105 -7.02 -8.23 -9.82
N ASP A 106 -8.08 -8.46 -9.05
CA ASP A 106 -9.14 -7.48 -8.83
C ASP A 106 -8.77 -6.49 -7.70
N TYR A 107 -7.54 -6.56 -7.16
CA TYR A 107 -7.09 -5.68 -6.10
C TYR A 107 -6.71 -4.29 -6.63
N LEU A 108 -7.44 -3.26 -6.20
CA LEU A 108 -7.11 -1.85 -6.37
C LEU A 108 -6.35 -1.33 -5.15
N LEU A 109 -5.28 -0.57 -5.40
CA LEU A 109 -4.58 0.19 -4.37
C LEU A 109 -5.15 1.60 -4.32
N LEU A 110 -5.87 1.91 -3.26
CA LEU A 110 -6.46 3.23 -3.05
C LEU A 110 -5.73 3.98 -1.94
N GLU A 111 -5.65 5.29 -2.07
CA GLU A 111 -5.25 6.19 -0.99
C GLU A 111 -6.30 7.29 -0.81
N THR A 112 -6.18 8.03 0.30
CA THR A 112 -7.04 9.16 0.62
C THR A 112 -6.23 10.36 1.08
N SER A 113 -6.87 11.51 1.23
CA SER A 113 -6.22 12.66 1.89
C SER A 113 -5.69 12.29 3.27
N LEU A 114 -4.41 12.57 3.54
CA LEU A 114 -3.80 12.33 4.84
C LEU A 114 -4.52 13.05 6.00
N ASN A 115 -5.17 14.18 5.70
CA ASN A 115 -5.70 15.09 6.71
C ASN A 115 -7.20 14.90 6.96
N ARG A 116 -7.97 14.59 5.92
CA ARG A 116 -9.44 14.64 5.97
C ARG A 116 -10.04 13.34 5.48
N TYR A 117 -10.88 12.75 6.30
CA TYR A 117 -11.70 11.60 5.93
C TYR A 117 -12.72 12.03 4.86
N PRO A 118 -12.71 11.45 3.64
CA PRO A 118 -13.64 11.85 2.59
C PRO A 118 -15.08 11.45 2.94
N LYS A 119 -16.03 12.39 2.82
CA LYS A 119 -17.45 12.11 3.12
C LYS A 119 -18.07 11.03 2.22
N TYR A 120 -17.64 10.98 0.96
CA TYR A 120 -18.10 10.03 -0.07
C TYR A 120 -17.35 8.69 -0.03
N PHE A 121 -16.45 8.47 0.95
CA PHE A 121 -15.57 7.31 0.96
C PHE A 121 -16.34 5.99 0.87
N PHE A 122 -17.35 5.80 1.72
CA PHE A 122 -18.08 4.53 1.76
C PHE A 122 -18.99 4.32 0.54
N ASP A 123 -19.54 5.38 -0.04
CA ASP A 123 -20.35 5.28 -1.27
C ASP A 123 -19.50 4.75 -2.42
N VAL A 124 -18.32 5.35 -2.63
CA VAL A 124 -17.38 4.91 -3.68
C VAL A 124 -16.88 3.50 -3.42
N ILE A 125 -16.58 3.15 -2.16
CA ILE A 125 -16.18 1.78 -1.80
C ILE A 125 -17.32 0.78 -2.09
N HIS A 126 -18.56 1.12 -1.78
CA HIS A 126 -19.72 0.27 -2.05
C HIS A 126 -19.84 -0.02 -3.55
N ASP A 127 -19.80 1.02 -4.39
CA ASP A 127 -19.91 0.89 -5.83
C ASP A 127 -18.77 0.06 -6.42
N LEU A 128 -17.53 0.30 -5.99
CA LEU A 128 -16.36 -0.48 -6.43
C LEU A 128 -16.51 -1.97 -6.08
N LYS A 129 -16.94 -2.28 -4.85
CA LYS A 129 -17.16 -3.66 -4.43
C LYS A 129 -18.33 -4.32 -5.15
N ALA A 130 -19.40 -3.58 -5.45
CA ALA A 130 -20.52 -4.09 -6.25
C ALA A 130 -20.09 -4.49 -7.68
N MET A 131 -19.05 -3.84 -8.21
CA MET A 131 -18.40 -4.20 -9.48
C MET A 131 -17.29 -5.27 -9.33
N GLY A 132 -17.15 -5.89 -8.16
CA GLY A 132 -16.19 -6.97 -7.91
C GLY A 132 -14.77 -6.53 -7.56
N ALA A 133 -14.52 -5.23 -7.39
CA ALA A 133 -13.19 -4.75 -6.99
C ALA A 133 -12.86 -5.21 -5.55
N LYS A 134 -11.64 -5.69 -5.35
CA LYS A 134 -11.04 -5.91 -4.02
C LYS A 134 -10.22 -4.69 -3.68
N ILE A 135 -10.34 -4.17 -2.45
CA ILE A 135 -9.74 -2.88 -2.11
C ILE A 135 -8.62 -3.05 -1.09
N ILE A 136 -7.46 -2.47 -1.39
CA ILE A 136 -6.35 -2.27 -0.47
C ILE A 136 -6.20 -0.77 -0.23
N ILE A 137 -6.28 -0.32 1.02
CA ILE A 137 -5.99 1.06 1.40
C ILE A 137 -4.50 1.19 1.77
N ALA A 138 -3.82 2.12 1.10
CA ALA A 138 -2.41 2.44 1.30
C ALA A 138 -2.18 3.18 2.61
N HIS A 139 -1.10 2.81 3.32
CA HIS A 139 -0.51 3.53 4.45
C HIS A 139 -1.49 4.14 5.47
N PRO A 140 -2.47 3.37 5.99
CA PRO A 140 -3.48 3.90 6.91
C PRO A 140 -2.87 4.52 8.18
N GLU A 141 -1.68 4.09 8.59
CA GLU A 141 -0.94 4.64 9.73
C GLU A 141 -0.52 6.10 9.53
N ARG A 142 -0.50 6.61 8.30
CA ARG A 142 -0.15 7.98 7.97
C ARG A 142 -1.34 8.94 8.02
N TYR A 143 -2.57 8.44 8.02
CA TYR A 143 -3.76 9.28 8.05
C TYR A 143 -3.97 9.89 9.44
N HIS A 144 -4.01 11.21 9.54
CA HIS A 144 -4.16 11.92 10.82
C HIS A 144 -5.44 11.54 11.56
N TYR A 145 -6.52 11.24 10.83
CA TYR A 145 -7.77 10.80 11.44
C TYR A 145 -7.68 9.35 11.97
N VAL A 146 -6.86 8.47 11.36
CA VAL A 146 -6.56 7.13 11.92
C VAL A 146 -5.64 7.26 13.14
N GLN A 147 -4.64 8.14 13.09
CA GLN A 147 -3.76 8.42 14.23
C GLN A 147 -4.54 8.95 15.43
N LYS A 148 -5.57 9.77 15.17
CA LYS A 148 -6.48 10.30 16.20
C LYS A 148 -7.44 9.23 16.73
N ASP A 149 -8.07 8.48 15.82
CA ASP A 149 -9.01 7.42 16.17
C ASP A 149 -8.88 6.23 15.21
N TYR A 150 -8.09 5.24 15.62
CA TYR A 150 -7.85 4.04 14.82
C TYR A 150 -9.08 3.12 14.76
N THR A 151 -10.08 3.32 15.62
CA THR A 151 -11.23 2.41 15.72
C THR A 151 -12.11 2.43 14.49
N ILE A 152 -12.02 3.49 13.67
CA ILE A 152 -12.65 3.56 12.34
C ILE A 152 -12.21 2.40 11.43
N LEU A 153 -11.01 1.84 11.64
CA LEU A 153 -10.51 0.74 10.85
C LEU A 153 -11.28 -0.56 11.11
N TYR A 154 -11.89 -0.75 12.28
CA TYR A 154 -12.74 -1.93 12.50
C TYR A 154 -13.88 -1.96 11.49
N LYS A 155 -14.54 -0.82 11.26
CA LYS A 155 -15.58 -0.68 10.22
C LYS A 155 -15.02 -0.99 8.84
N TRP A 156 -13.84 -0.45 8.49
CA TRP A 156 -13.20 -0.74 7.19
C TRP A 156 -12.97 -2.24 6.98
N LEU A 157 -12.48 -2.95 8.00
CA LEU A 157 -12.13 -4.36 7.90
C LEU A 157 -13.36 -5.28 7.96
N GLU A 158 -14.28 -5.01 8.88
CA GLU A 158 -15.36 -5.95 9.23
C GLU A 158 -16.63 -5.72 8.41
N GLU A 159 -17.00 -4.47 8.14
CA GLU A 159 -18.21 -4.15 7.38
C GLU A 159 -17.93 -4.06 5.87
N TYR A 160 -16.77 -3.52 5.48
CA TYR A 160 -16.44 -3.26 4.06
C TYR A 160 -15.37 -4.20 3.51
N ASP A 161 -14.83 -5.11 4.32
CA ASP A 161 -13.80 -6.08 3.91
C ASP A 161 -12.63 -5.41 3.16
N LEU A 162 -12.21 -4.22 3.62
CA LEU A 162 -11.07 -3.51 3.08
C LEU A 162 -9.78 -4.17 3.58
N LYS A 163 -8.76 -4.22 2.74
CA LYS A 163 -7.42 -4.67 3.13
C LYS A 163 -6.53 -3.45 3.34
N LEU A 164 -5.48 -3.62 4.14
CA LEU A 164 -4.59 -2.52 4.54
C LEU A 164 -3.14 -2.89 4.24
N ILE A 165 -2.42 -1.98 3.59
CA ILE A 165 -0.99 -2.12 3.32
C ILE A 165 -0.22 -1.02 4.03
N PHE A 166 0.65 -1.41 4.97
CA PHE A 166 1.50 -0.46 5.69
C PHE A 166 2.71 -0.05 4.87
N ASN A 167 3.21 1.17 5.10
CA ASN A 167 4.55 1.54 4.68
C ASN A 167 5.58 0.96 5.66
N SER A 168 6.56 0.22 5.15
CA SER A 168 7.65 -0.32 5.98
C SER A 168 8.46 0.79 6.65
N SER A 169 8.61 1.93 5.99
CA SER A 169 9.29 3.13 6.50
C SER A 169 8.58 3.75 7.73
N SER A 170 7.27 3.56 7.88
CA SER A 170 6.53 4.01 9.07
C SER A 170 7.01 3.29 10.33
N PHE A 171 7.29 1.98 10.25
CA PHE A 171 7.84 1.19 11.36
C PHE A 171 9.26 1.61 11.75
N LEU A 172 9.96 2.31 10.86
CA LEU A 172 11.31 2.83 11.06
C LEU A 172 11.33 4.31 11.48
N GLY A 173 10.16 4.93 11.68
CA GLY A 173 10.06 6.33 12.11
C GLY A 173 10.24 7.38 11.01
N HIS A 174 10.38 6.98 9.74
CA HIS A 174 10.65 7.91 8.64
C HIS A 174 9.48 8.88 8.35
N HIS A 175 8.26 8.52 8.78
CA HIS A 175 7.06 9.36 8.67
C HIS A 175 6.69 10.04 10.01
N GLY A 176 7.63 10.11 10.94
CA GLY A 176 7.45 10.73 12.26
C GLY A 176 6.91 9.77 13.32
N GLN A 177 7.04 10.17 14.58
CA GLN A 177 6.73 9.34 15.74
C GLN A 177 5.26 8.90 15.81
N LYS A 178 4.32 9.76 15.39
CA LYS A 178 2.89 9.42 15.37
C LYS A 178 2.59 8.29 14.40
N ALA A 179 3.10 8.37 13.16
CA ALA A 179 2.94 7.31 12.17
C ALA A 179 3.57 6.01 12.63
N GLN A 180 4.76 6.06 13.24
CA GLN A 180 5.41 4.87 13.81
C GLN A 180 4.56 4.23 14.92
N ALA A 181 4.16 5.02 15.92
CA ALA A 181 3.35 4.53 17.03
C ALA A 181 2.02 3.94 16.55
N THR A 182 1.38 4.57 15.56
CA THR A 182 0.16 4.04 14.93
C THR A 182 0.44 2.75 14.19
N ALA A 183 1.47 2.67 13.35
CA ALA A 183 1.83 1.45 12.60
C ALA A 183 2.02 0.24 13.52
N GLU A 184 2.82 0.42 14.59
CA GLU A 184 3.08 -0.64 15.54
C GLU A 184 1.81 -1.02 16.33
N LYS A 185 0.97 -0.04 16.69
CA LYS A 185 -0.32 -0.28 17.36
C LYS A 185 -1.26 -1.08 16.47
N LEU A 186 -1.46 -0.67 15.22
CA LEU A 186 -2.30 -1.38 14.26
C LEU A 186 -1.82 -2.82 14.08
N LEU A 187 -0.51 -3.05 13.96
CA LEU A 187 0.05 -4.40 13.88
C LEU A 187 -0.26 -5.23 15.13
N ARG A 188 -0.01 -4.70 16.34
CA ARG A 188 -0.31 -5.41 17.60
C ARG A 188 -1.78 -5.86 17.65
N LEU A 189 -2.69 -4.96 17.30
CA LEU A 189 -4.14 -5.20 17.26
C LEU A 189 -4.61 -6.07 16.09
N GLY A 190 -3.71 -6.42 15.16
CA GLY A 190 -4.05 -7.26 14.00
C GLY A 190 -4.77 -6.51 12.87
N LEU A 191 -4.73 -5.18 12.86
CA LEU A 191 -5.39 -4.30 11.90
C LEU A 191 -4.49 -4.01 10.68
N GLY A 192 -4.03 -5.05 9.99
CA GLY A 192 -3.13 -4.94 8.85
C GLY A 192 -3.07 -6.23 8.03
N HIS A 193 -2.80 -6.13 6.73
CA HIS A 193 -2.81 -7.29 5.83
C HIS A 193 -1.52 -7.44 5.03
N LEU A 194 -0.91 -6.32 4.67
CA LEU A 194 0.24 -6.23 3.78
C LEU A 194 1.23 -5.20 4.32
N MET A 195 2.45 -5.27 3.82
CA MET A 195 3.47 -4.24 4.01
C MET A 195 4.20 -4.06 2.67
N ALA A 196 4.45 -2.82 2.29
CA ALA A 196 5.21 -2.45 1.10
C ALA A 196 6.16 -1.29 1.41
N SER A 197 7.09 -1.01 0.51
CA SER A 197 8.10 0.01 0.78
C SER A 197 7.64 1.44 0.56
N ASP A 198 6.74 1.67 -0.40
CA ASP A 198 6.41 3.01 -0.87
C ASP A 198 7.67 3.77 -1.32
N THR A 199 8.60 3.05 -1.97
CA THR A 199 9.90 3.58 -2.40
C THR A 199 9.72 4.54 -3.57
N HIS A 200 10.38 5.69 -3.47
CA HIS A 200 10.42 6.73 -4.52
C HIS A 200 11.82 6.96 -5.10
N GLY A 201 12.88 6.65 -4.34
CA GLY A 201 14.25 6.99 -4.74
C GLY A 201 15.33 6.19 -4.02
N LEU A 202 16.60 6.48 -4.30
CA LEU A 202 17.74 5.83 -3.63
C LEU A 202 18.08 6.45 -2.27
N ILE A 203 17.87 7.76 -2.11
CA ILE A 203 18.28 8.51 -0.92
C ILE A 203 17.05 8.86 -0.07
N LYS A 204 16.11 9.62 -0.62
CA LYS A 204 14.84 9.96 0.04
C LYS A 204 13.80 8.89 -0.28
N ARG A 205 13.02 8.49 0.74
CA ARG A 205 12.01 7.42 0.65
C ARG A 205 12.59 6.19 -0.06
N SER A 206 13.72 5.71 0.45
CA SER A 206 14.43 4.56 -0.09
C SER A 206 13.80 3.23 0.32
N PHE A 207 14.24 2.16 -0.33
CA PHE A 207 13.73 0.82 -0.08
C PHE A 207 13.95 0.36 1.36
N THR A 208 12.87 0.01 2.04
CA THR A 208 12.87 -0.37 3.48
C THR A 208 12.06 -1.62 3.80
N LEU A 209 11.55 -2.36 2.80
CA LEU A 209 10.60 -3.46 3.06
C LEU A 209 11.20 -4.59 3.91
N ASP A 210 12.42 -5.04 3.62
CA ASP A 210 13.12 -6.05 4.42
C ASP A 210 13.33 -5.62 5.89
N GLN A 211 13.69 -4.35 6.12
CA GLN A 211 13.86 -3.77 7.45
C GLN A 211 12.52 -3.65 8.19
N GLY A 212 11.48 -3.16 7.51
CA GLY A 212 10.14 -3.08 8.09
C GLY A 212 9.55 -4.45 8.40
N LEU A 213 9.76 -5.45 7.53
CA LEU A 213 9.34 -6.83 7.78
C LEU A 213 10.07 -7.43 8.98
N LYS A 214 11.36 -7.11 9.18
CA LYS A 214 12.10 -7.50 10.38
C LYS A 214 11.52 -6.84 11.63
N ARG A 215 11.27 -5.52 11.58
CA ARG A 215 10.69 -4.78 12.70
C ARG A 215 9.29 -5.29 13.06
N ALA A 216 8.46 -5.59 12.07
CA ALA A 216 7.14 -6.17 12.28
C ALA A 216 7.22 -7.55 12.97
N GLU A 217 8.19 -8.39 12.59
CA GLU A 217 8.41 -9.70 13.20
C GLU A 217 8.77 -9.59 14.69
N GLU A 218 9.57 -8.58 15.07
CA GLU A 218 9.92 -8.27 16.46
C GLU A 218 8.68 -7.83 17.28
N ILE A 219 7.75 -7.08 16.68
CA ILE A 219 6.54 -6.58 17.34
C ILE A 219 5.48 -7.68 17.46
N LYS A 220 5.30 -8.47 16.40
CA LYS A 220 4.31 -9.55 16.32
C LYS A 220 4.90 -10.71 15.53
N ASN A 221 5.30 -11.74 16.26
CA ASN A 221 5.88 -12.95 15.68
C ASN A 221 4.94 -13.57 14.62
N GLY A 222 5.52 -14.02 13.51
CA GLY A 222 4.83 -14.57 12.34
C GLY A 222 4.30 -13.53 11.35
N SER A 223 4.37 -12.23 11.65
CA SER A 223 3.85 -11.17 10.78
C SER A 223 4.59 -11.10 9.43
N SER A 224 5.91 -11.28 9.41
CA SER A 224 6.70 -11.27 8.18
C SER A 224 6.25 -12.37 7.22
N LYS A 225 5.94 -13.57 7.76
CA LYS A 225 5.42 -14.70 6.99
C LYS A 225 4.04 -14.40 6.40
N ILE A 226 3.16 -13.78 7.18
CA ILE A 226 1.80 -13.40 6.73
C ILE A 226 1.89 -12.35 5.63
N PHE A 227 2.67 -11.27 5.82
CA PHE A 227 2.80 -10.21 4.82
C PHE A 227 3.35 -10.73 3.49
N LYS A 228 4.42 -11.54 3.51
CA LYS A 228 4.98 -12.14 2.29
C LYS A 228 3.99 -13.10 1.61
N ALA A 229 3.24 -13.89 2.38
CA ALA A 229 2.23 -14.78 1.83
C ALA A 229 1.07 -14.01 1.19
N ASN A 230 0.58 -12.96 1.86
CA ASN A 230 -0.51 -12.12 1.38
C ASN A 230 -0.11 -11.36 0.12
N ALA A 231 1.14 -10.88 0.01
CA ALA A 231 1.60 -10.24 -1.21
C ALA A 231 1.52 -11.19 -2.43
N GLN A 232 1.83 -12.47 -2.22
CA GLN A 232 1.65 -13.50 -3.26
C GLN A 232 0.18 -13.86 -3.49
N SER A 233 -0.69 -13.80 -2.47
CA SER A 233 -2.14 -13.97 -2.64
C SER A 233 -2.75 -12.88 -3.51
N VAL A 234 -2.35 -11.60 -3.32
CA VAL A 234 -2.79 -10.49 -4.18
C VAL A 234 -2.49 -10.80 -5.65
N LEU A 235 -1.25 -11.16 -5.98
CA LEU A 235 -0.87 -11.48 -7.36
C LEU A 235 -1.59 -12.71 -7.95
N ASN A 236 -2.12 -13.58 -7.09
CA ASN A 236 -2.88 -14.76 -7.49
C ASN A 236 -4.40 -14.53 -7.41
N ASN A 237 -4.84 -13.30 -7.14
CA ASN A 237 -6.23 -12.91 -6.93
C ASN A 237 -6.95 -13.71 -5.82
N LYS A 238 -6.22 -14.13 -4.78
CA LYS A 238 -6.73 -14.94 -3.66
C LYS A 238 -6.98 -14.09 -2.42
N GLU A 239 -7.88 -14.59 -1.56
CA GLU A 239 -8.12 -14.00 -0.25
C GLU A 239 -6.85 -13.92 0.61
N LEU A 240 -6.81 -12.86 1.44
CA LEU A 240 -5.68 -12.57 2.32
C LEU A 240 -5.89 -13.22 3.68
N LYS A 241 -4.80 -13.66 4.30
CA LYS A 241 -4.81 -14.12 5.69
C LYS A 241 -4.93 -12.92 6.61
N ASN A 242 -5.78 -13.05 7.62
CA ASN A 242 -5.96 -12.04 8.65
C ASN A 242 -5.18 -12.41 9.91
N PHE A 243 -4.70 -11.39 10.62
CA PHE A 243 -4.31 -11.58 12.02
C PHE A 243 -5.59 -11.72 12.87
N ARG A 244 -5.46 -12.33 14.05
CA ARG A 244 -6.52 -12.23 15.06
C ARG A 244 -6.64 -10.76 15.49
N ILE A 245 -7.79 -10.16 15.19
CA ILE A 245 -8.12 -8.80 15.61
C ILE A 245 -8.29 -8.78 17.13
N GLN A 246 -7.69 -7.79 17.77
CA GLN A 246 -7.83 -7.51 19.20
C GLN A 246 -8.48 -6.15 19.37
N ARG A 247 -9.35 -6.03 20.38
CA ARG A 247 -9.98 -4.76 20.77
C ARG A 247 -9.46 -4.37 22.14
N GLU A 248 -8.98 -3.14 22.28
CA GLU A 248 -8.68 -2.57 23.58
C GLU A 248 -10.02 -2.21 24.25
N GLU A 249 -10.26 -2.70 25.47
CA GLU A 249 -11.35 -2.19 26.30
C GLU A 249 -11.05 -0.72 26.59
N LYS A 250 -11.99 0.19 26.29
CA LYS A 250 -11.88 1.57 26.76
C LYS A 250 -11.95 1.54 28.28
N SER A 251 -10.84 1.85 28.94
CA SER A 251 -10.82 2.02 30.39
C SER A 251 -11.87 3.07 30.79
N ILE A 252 -12.87 2.63 31.56
CA ILE A 252 -13.97 3.45 32.09
C ILE A 252 -13.43 4.63 32.92
N LEU A 253 -12.21 4.52 33.45
CA LEU A 253 -11.56 5.54 34.27
C LEU A 253 -11.24 6.85 33.52
N ASN A 254 -11.09 6.83 32.19
CA ASN A 254 -10.79 8.05 31.44
C ASN A 254 -12.01 8.97 31.24
N ASN A 255 -13.24 8.48 31.48
CA ASN A 255 -14.46 9.30 31.41
C ASN A 255 -14.80 9.99 32.75
N ILE A 256 -14.20 9.56 33.86
CA ILE A 256 -14.47 10.15 35.18
C ILE A 256 -13.66 11.44 35.39
N PHE A 257 -12.45 11.52 34.82
CA PHE A 257 -11.60 12.71 34.95
C PHE A 257 -11.94 13.85 33.98
N SER A 258 -12.76 13.61 32.94
CA SER A 258 -13.22 14.70 32.05
C SER A 258 -14.43 15.47 32.59
N PHE A 259 -14.96 15.08 33.77
CA PHE A 259 -16.08 15.76 34.43
C PHE A 259 -15.65 16.60 35.65
N LEU A 260 -14.33 16.70 35.92
CA LEU A 260 -13.78 17.41 37.09
C LEU A 260 -12.79 18.54 36.76
N ILE A 261 -12.78 19.03 35.51
CA ILE A 261 -12.06 20.26 35.10
C ILE A 261 -12.99 21.08 34.22
#